data_AF-A0A8X7SAD6-F1
#
_entry.id   AF-A0A8X7SAD6-F1
#
_cell.length_a   1.000
_cell.length_b   1.000
_cell.length_c   1.000
_cell.angle_alpha   90.00
_cell.angle_beta   90.00
_cell.angle_gamma   90.00
#
_symmetry.space_group_name_H-M   'P 1'
#
loop_
_entity.id
_entity.type
_entity.pdbx_description
1 polymer ?
#
loop_
_entity_poly.entity_id
_entity_poly.type
_entity_poly.pdbx_seq_one_letter_code
_entity_poly.pdbx_strand_id
1 'polypeptide(L)'
;VGTTSSTAVDPLGALGKIAKSNEIWFHVDAAYAGSACICPEYRQYIDGVETADSFNMNAHKWFLTNFDCSLLWVKVHIFLVSLFSHLSPRVLKKNTLIKQDQYALTEALSTNPEFLKNKASQANLVVDYKDWQIPLGRRFRSLKLWMVLRLYGTETLKNYIRNHIKLAKLLEQLVSQDPNFEVITPRIFALVCFRMVPIDNDEKNCNHRNRELLEAVNSSGKLFISHTALSGKIVLRCAIGAPLTEEKHVKETWKVIQEKASSLLRK
;
A
#
# COMPACT_ATOMS: atom_id res chain seq x y z
N VAL A 1 -4.29 3.79 3.93
CA VAL A 1 -3.46 4.91 3.42
C VAL A 1 -2.92 4.59 2.03
N GLY A 2 -3.49 5.21 0.99
CA GLY A 2 -3.08 4.98 -0.39
C GLY A 2 -3.69 3.69 -0.96
N THR A 3 -5.03 3.67 -1.10
CA THR A 3 -5.78 2.54 -1.67
C THR A 3 -5.25 2.12 -3.04
N THR A 4 -5.35 0.84 -3.40
CA THR A 4 -4.86 0.32 -4.68
C THR A 4 -5.42 1.08 -5.88
N SER A 5 -6.73 1.30 -5.96
CA SER A 5 -7.37 1.85 -7.18
C SER A 5 -6.93 3.28 -7.49
N SER A 6 -7.07 4.21 -6.56
CA SER A 6 -6.89 5.65 -6.80
C SER A 6 -5.96 6.34 -5.80
N THR A 7 -5.27 5.59 -4.95
CA THR A 7 -4.46 6.12 -3.84
C THR A 7 -5.21 7.03 -2.87
N ALA A 8 -6.52 6.82 -2.70
CA ALA A 8 -7.29 7.49 -1.66
C ALA A 8 -6.69 7.25 -0.26
N VAL A 9 -6.86 8.23 0.64
CA VAL A 9 -6.33 8.20 2.00
C VAL A 9 -7.49 8.34 2.98
N ASP A 10 -7.64 7.33 3.84
CA ASP A 10 -8.64 7.33 4.89
C ASP A 10 -8.26 8.31 6.02
N PRO A 11 -9.23 9.01 6.64
CA PRO A 11 -8.97 9.94 7.72
C PRO A 11 -8.69 9.20 9.04
N LEU A 12 -7.45 8.75 9.23
CA LEU A 12 -7.09 7.84 10.33
C LEU A 12 -7.46 8.39 11.71
N GLY A 13 -7.26 9.68 11.98
CA GLY A 13 -7.63 10.28 13.27
C GLY A 13 -9.12 10.19 13.60
N ALA A 14 -10.01 10.30 12.61
CA ALA A 14 -11.45 10.16 12.83
C ALA A 14 -11.83 8.68 13.00
N LEU A 15 -11.30 7.81 12.14
CA LEU A 15 -11.56 6.37 12.18
C LEU A 15 -11.02 5.72 13.46
N GLY A 16 -9.83 6.11 13.91
CA GLY A 16 -9.24 5.61 15.15
C GLY A 16 -10.04 5.98 16.39
N LYS A 17 -10.64 7.18 16.45
CA LYS A 17 -11.57 7.56 17.52
C LYS A 17 -12.81 6.66 17.55
N ILE A 18 -13.38 6.37 16.39
CA ILE A 18 -14.55 5.49 16.26
C ILE A 18 -14.18 4.06 16.67
N ALA A 19 -13.08 3.51 16.13
CA ALA A 19 -12.61 2.17 16.43
C ALA A 19 -12.37 1.99 17.94
N LYS A 20 -11.67 2.95 18.57
CA LYS A 20 -11.42 2.95 20.01
C LYS A 20 -12.70 3.02 20.85
N SER A 21 -13.68 3.84 20.44
CA SER A 21 -14.95 3.99 21.17
C SER A 21 -15.83 2.74 21.11
N ASN A 22 -15.59 1.86 20.14
CA ASN A 22 -16.33 0.61 19.93
C ASN A 22 -15.49 -0.64 20.22
N GLU A 23 -14.29 -0.49 20.80
CA GLU A 23 -13.36 -1.60 21.10
C GLU A 23 -13.02 -2.46 19.86
N ILE A 24 -12.90 -1.83 18.69
CA ILE A 24 -12.57 -2.47 17.41
C ILE A 24 -11.07 -2.36 17.15
N TRP A 25 -10.44 -3.46 16.75
CA TRP A 25 -9.05 -3.46 16.27
C TRP A 25 -8.87 -2.53 15.08
N PHE A 26 -7.98 -1.55 15.21
CA PHE A 26 -7.70 -0.57 14.18
C PHE A 26 -6.36 -0.86 13.48
N HIS A 27 -6.43 -1.48 12.31
CA HIS A 27 -5.27 -1.70 11.44
C HIS A 27 -5.16 -0.62 10.36
N VAL A 28 -3.94 -0.11 10.16
CA VAL A 28 -3.61 0.83 9.08
C VAL A 28 -2.79 0.11 8.00
N ASP A 29 -3.43 -0.16 6.87
CA ASP A 29 -2.75 -0.60 5.66
C ASP A 29 -2.18 0.63 4.92
N ALA A 30 -0.85 0.74 4.91
CA ALA A 30 -0.10 1.71 4.13
C ALA A 30 0.88 1.02 3.18
N ALA A 31 0.50 -0.13 2.60
CA ALA A 31 1.37 -1.00 1.81
C ALA A 31 2.18 -0.24 0.75
N TYR A 32 1.54 0.64 -0.03
CA TYR A 32 2.21 1.45 -1.05
C TYR A 32 2.70 2.80 -0.51
N ALA A 33 1.80 3.61 0.05
CA ALA A 33 2.07 5.00 0.40
C ALA A 33 2.81 5.20 1.73
N GLY A 34 2.92 4.16 2.58
CA GLY A 34 3.61 4.25 3.87
C GLY A 34 5.07 4.68 3.72
N SER A 35 5.74 4.22 2.67
CA SER A 35 7.11 4.64 2.35
C SER A 35 7.23 6.15 2.17
N ALA A 36 6.22 6.83 1.60
CA ALA A 36 6.28 8.26 1.38
C ALA A 36 6.33 9.06 2.70
N CYS A 37 5.86 8.48 3.79
CA CYS A 37 5.80 9.13 5.09
C CYS A 37 7.18 9.29 5.76
N ILE A 38 8.27 8.78 5.16
CA ILE A 38 9.64 9.15 5.57
C ILE A 38 9.97 10.61 5.21
N CYS A 39 9.26 11.19 4.24
CA CYS A 39 9.37 12.58 3.85
C CYS A 39 8.44 13.43 4.74
N PRO A 40 8.95 14.45 5.45
CA PRO A 40 8.15 15.25 6.38
C PRO A 40 6.86 15.82 5.79
N GLU A 41 6.88 16.28 4.54
CA GLU A 41 5.74 16.87 3.85
C GLU A 41 4.59 15.88 3.53
N TYR A 42 4.86 14.57 3.61
CA TYR A 42 3.85 13.51 3.47
C TYR A 42 3.51 12.82 4.80
N ARG A 43 4.15 13.21 5.91
CA ARG A 43 3.95 12.56 7.22
C ARG A 43 2.52 12.72 7.75
N GLN A 44 1.84 13.80 7.35
CA GLN A 44 0.45 14.09 7.71
C GLN A 44 -0.56 13.03 7.26
N TYR A 45 -0.25 12.24 6.21
CA TYR A 45 -1.16 11.21 5.70
C TYR A 45 -1.28 9.99 6.63
N ILE A 46 -0.49 9.96 7.71
CA ILE A 46 -0.62 8.98 8.79
C ILE A 46 -0.85 9.67 10.15
N ASP A 47 -1.38 10.89 10.18
CA ASP A 47 -1.80 11.54 11.44
C ASP A 47 -2.99 10.78 12.04
N GLY A 48 -2.93 10.48 13.34
CA GLY A 48 -3.85 9.58 14.02
C GLY A 48 -3.37 8.12 14.12
N VAL A 49 -2.23 7.76 13.48
CA VAL A 49 -1.67 6.40 13.54
C VAL A 49 -1.31 5.95 14.96
N GLU A 50 -1.09 6.87 15.89
CA GLU A 50 -0.88 6.58 17.31
C GLU A 50 -2.08 5.90 17.98
N THR A 51 -3.27 6.01 17.39
CA THR A 51 -4.48 5.31 17.82
C THR A 51 -4.64 3.92 17.21
N ALA A 52 -3.81 3.56 16.22
CA ALA A 52 -3.86 2.26 15.57
C ALA A 52 -3.23 1.16 16.45
N ASP A 53 -3.81 -0.03 16.37
CA ASP A 53 -3.30 -1.25 16.99
C ASP A 53 -2.24 -1.93 16.12
N SER A 54 -2.30 -1.75 14.81
CA SER A 54 -1.21 -2.17 13.92
C SER A 54 -1.09 -1.33 12.66
N PHE A 55 0.12 -1.31 12.10
CA PHE A 55 0.48 -0.55 10.90
C PHE A 55 1.32 -1.43 9.96
N ASN A 56 1.02 -1.40 8.67
CA ASN A 56 1.79 -2.10 7.65
C ASN A 56 2.29 -1.17 6.54
N MET A 57 3.50 -1.42 6.05
CA MET A 57 3.96 -0.95 4.74
C MET A 57 4.78 -2.01 4.00
N ASN A 58 4.79 -1.98 2.67
CA ASN A 58 5.57 -2.90 1.85
C ASN A 58 6.81 -2.18 1.31
N ALA A 59 7.97 -2.47 1.90
CA ALA A 59 9.25 -1.95 1.43
C ALA A 59 9.58 -2.40 -0.01
N HIS A 60 8.96 -3.48 -0.47
CA HIS A 60 9.09 -3.96 -1.85
C HIS A 60 8.20 -3.26 -2.88
N LYS A 61 7.29 -2.37 -2.46
CA LYS A 61 6.51 -1.56 -3.39
C LYS A 61 7.25 -0.28 -3.76
N TRP A 62 7.66 0.50 -2.76
CA TRP A 62 8.20 1.84 -3.00
C TRP A 62 9.32 2.22 -2.03
N PHE A 63 10.23 1.28 -1.77
CA PHE A 63 11.36 1.46 -0.83
C PHE A 63 12.62 0.68 -1.25
N LEU A 64 12.82 0.49 -2.56
CA LEU A 64 14.02 -0.11 -3.17
C LEU A 64 14.42 -1.51 -2.65
N THR A 65 13.53 -2.20 -1.94
CA THR A 65 13.80 -3.54 -1.42
C THR A 65 13.20 -4.58 -2.35
N ASN A 66 13.98 -5.54 -2.86
CA ASN A 66 13.41 -6.56 -3.75
C ASN A 66 12.32 -7.40 -3.07
N PHE A 67 11.39 -7.95 -3.86
CA PHE A 67 10.30 -8.82 -3.40
C PHE A 67 10.84 -10.07 -2.66
N ASP A 68 10.27 -10.55 -1.55
CA ASP A 68 9.22 -9.96 -0.70
C ASP A 68 9.78 -9.21 0.51
N CYS A 69 9.20 -8.05 0.85
CA CYS A 69 9.49 -7.37 2.12
C CYS A 69 8.31 -6.51 2.58
N SER A 70 7.54 -7.03 3.53
CA SER A 70 6.43 -6.34 4.18
C SER A 70 6.76 -6.15 5.65
N LEU A 71 6.55 -4.94 6.14
CA LEU A 71 6.86 -4.54 7.51
C LEU A 71 5.55 -4.37 8.26
N LEU A 72 5.45 -5.00 9.42
CA LEU A 72 4.29 -4.92 10.30
C LEU A 72 4.78 -4.42 11.66
N TRP A 73 4.15 -3.36 12.15
CA TRP A 73 4.27 -2.92 13.52
C TRP A 73 2.94 -3.19 14.19
N VAL A 74 3.01 -3.76 15.39
CA VAL A 74 1.85 -3.96 16.24
C VAL A 74 2.10 -3.13 17.49
N LYS A 75 1.17 -2.24 17.78
CA LYS A 75 1.15 -1.54 19.05
C LYS A 75 0.81 -2.58 20.09
N VAL A 76 1.75 -2.84 20.96
CA VAL A 76 1.61 -3.86 21.99
C VAL A 76 0.65 -3.32 23.06
N HIS A 77 -0.65 -3.41 22.77
CA HIS A 77 -1.75 -3.26 23.70
C HIS A 77 -2.38 -4.64 23.90
N ILE A 78 -2.18 -5.15 25.11
CA ILE A 78 -3.08 -5.99 25.90
C ILE A 78 -4.50 -6.11 25.30
N PHE A 79 -4.79 -7.10 24.44
CA PHE A 79 -6.16 -7.54 24.08
C PHE A 79 -6.20 -8.89 23.31
N LEU A 80 -7.03 -9.80 23.86
CA LEU A 80 -7.65 -11.03 23.35
C LEU A 80 -6.82 -12.22 22.83
N VAL A 81 -6.79 -13.26 23.68
CA VAL A 81 -6.55 -14.67 23.37
C VAL A 81 -7.88 -15.37 23.12
N SER A 82 -8.04 -15.99 21.95
CA SER A 82 -8.67 -17.30 21.72
C SER A 82 -9.15 -17.37 20.26
N LEU A 83 -8.26 -17.78 19.37
CA LEU A 83 -8.69 -18.29 18.06
C LEU A 83 -8.24 -19.75 17.82
N PHE A 84 -7.29 -20.28 18.60
CA PHE A 84 -6.71 -21.62 18.35
C PHE A 84 -6.49 -22.52 19.57
N SER A 85 -6.86 -22.12 20.80
CA SER A 85 -6.81 -23.03 21.94
C SER A 85 -8.08 -23.88 22.02
N HIS A 86 -7.92 -25.21 21.88
CA HIS A 86 -8.95 -26.23 22.07
C HIS A 86 -9.53 -26.22 23.50
N LEU A 87 -10.44 -25.30 23.81
CA LEU A 87 -11.29 -25.39 25.00
C LEU A 87 -12.76 -25.49 24.61
N SER A 88 -13.40 -26.54 25.14
CA SER A 88 -14.79 -26.91 24.94
C SER A 88 -15.78 -25.73 25.19
N PRO A 89 -16.86 -25.58 24.41
CA PRO A 89 -17.76 -24.41 24.44
C PRO A 89 -18.61 -24.23 25.72
N ARG A 90 -18.50 -25.08 26.74
CA ARG A 90 -19.46 -25.11 27.86
C ARG A 90 -19.15 -24.21 29.06
N VAL A 91 -18.00 -23.53 29.11
CA VAL A 91 -17.58 -22.73 30.29
C VAL A 91 -17.67 -21.21 30.08
N LEU A 92 -17.92 -20.72 28.87
CA LEU A 92 -17.90 -19.28 28.52
C LEU A 92 -19.18 -18.49 28.87
N LYS A 93 -20.01 -18.99 29.78
CA LYS A 93 -21.18 -18.25 30.30
C LYS A 93 -21.15 -18.20 31.82
N LYS A 94 -20.29 -17.33 32.37
CA LYS A 94 -20.50 -16.52 33.59
C LYS A 94 -19.14 -16.13 34.17
N ASN A 95 -18.90 -14.82 34.23
CA ASN A 95 -17.92 -14.18 35.13
C ASN A 95 -16.43 -14.42 34.86
N THR A 96 -15.94 -14.19 33.64
CA THR A 96 -14.49 -14.06 33.41
C THR A 96 -14.17 -12.66 32.91
N LEU A 97 -13.63 -11.86 33.83
CA LEU A 97 -12.84 -10.67 33.54
C LEU A 97 -11.85 -11.00 32.43
N ILE A 98 -12.01 -10.39 31.26
CA ILE A 98 -11.15 -10.57 30.10
C ILE A 98 -9.79 -9.96 30.45
N LYS A 99 -8.86 -10.81 30.91
CA LYS A 99 -7.46 -10.44 31.08
C LYS A 99 -6.83 -10.28 29.70
N GLN A 100 -6.87 -9.06 29.20
CA GLN A 100 -5.68 -8.24 29.02
C GLN A 100 -4.34 -9.03 28.88
N ASP A 101 -3.95 -9.41 27.64
CA ASP A 101 -2.65 -10.06 27.40
C ASP A 101 -1.81 -9.40 26.30
N GLN A 102 -0.57 -9.07 26.65
CA GLN A 102 0.45 -8.41 25.85
C GLN A 102 1.01 -9.33 24.74
N TYR A 103 0.70 -10.62 24.82
CA TYR A 103 1.23 -11.69 23.97
C TYR A 103 0.21 -12.30 23.01
N ALA A 104 -0.99 -11.73 22.86
CA ALA A 104 -2.08 -12.31 22.08
C ALA A 104 -1.69 -12.78 20.66
N LEU A 105 -0.94 -11.97 19.90
CA LEU A 105 -0.45 -12.36 18.58
C LEU A 105 0.52 -13.54 18.66
N THR A 106 1.49 -13.46 19.57
CA THR A 106 2.50 -14.52 19.76
C THR A 106 1.90 -15.79 20.28
N GLU A 107 0.94 -15.74 21.20
CA GLU A 107 0.26 -16.94 21.71
C GLU A 107 -0.61 -17.60 20.66
N ALA A 108 -1.33 -16.82 19.85
CA ALA A 108 -2.18 -17.35 18.79
C ALA A 108 -1.37 -18.09 17.71
N LEU A 109 -0.11 -17.69 17.49
CA LEU A 109 0.79 -18.27 16.49
C LEU A 109 1.85 -19.20 17.10
N SER A 110 1.98 -19.22 18.44
CA SER A 110 3.05 -19.95 19.10
C SER A 110 2.86 -21.45 18.96
N THR A 111 3.96 -22.09 18.60
CA THR A 111 4.13 -23.53 18.75
C THR A 111 5.40 -23.76 19.55
N ASN A 112 5.32 -24.59 20.59
CA ASN A 112 6.44 -24.90 21.47
C ASN A 112 6.80 -26.40 21.43
N PRO A 113 7.16 -26.95 20.26
CA PRO A 113 7.61 -28.32 20.18
C PRO A 113 8.96 -28.48 20.91
N GLU A 114 9.17 -29.65 21.52
CA GLU A 114 10.35 -29.92 22.37
C GLU A 114 11.68 -29.61 21.65
N PHE A 115 11.76 -29.90 20.35
CA PHE A 115 12.98 -29.72 19.55
C PHE A 115 13.36 -28.25 19.28
N LEU A 116 12.51 -27.27 19.60
CA LEU A 116 12.83 -25.84 19.48
C LEU A 116 13.15 -25.18 20.82
N LYS A 117 13.00 -25.90 21.94
CA LYS A 117 13.24 -25.35 23.27
C LYS A 117 14.73 -25.06 23.45
N ASN A 118 15.00 -23.86 23.95
CA ASN A 118 16.34 -23.43 24.30
C ASN A 118 16.28 -22.44 25.48
N LYS A 119 17.41 -22.29 26.19
CA LYS A 119 17.49 -21.47 27.40
C LYS A 119 17.19 -19.99 27.15
N ALA A 120 17.53 -19.45 25.99
CA ALA A 120 17.36 -18.03 25.69
C ALA A 120 15.87 -17.67 25.50
N SER A 121 15.12 -18.51 24.78
CA SER A 121 13.68 -18.36 24.61
C SER A 121 12.94 -18.54 25.93
N GLN A 122 13.31 -19.56 26.73
CA GLN A 122 12.70 -19.81 28.04
C GLN A 122 12.95 -18.69 29.05
N ALA A 123 14.10 -18.03 28.95
CA ALA A 123 14.45 -16.87 29.77
C ALA A 123 13.89 -15.54 29.21
N ASN A 124 13.11 -15.56 28.13
CA ASN A 124 12.58 -14.38 27.44
C ASN A 124 13.66 -13.33 27.06
N LEU A 125 14.89 -13.79 26.78
CA LEU A 125 16.02 -12.93 26.40
C LEU A 125 16.02 -12.59 24.90
N VAL A 126 15.24 -13.32 24.10
CA VAL A 126 15.20 -13.20 22.63
C VAL A 126 13.77 -13.24 22.12
N VAL A 127 13.54 -12.66 20.95
CA VAL A 127 12.26 -12.72 20.24
C VAL A 127 12.29 -13.85 19.21
N ASP A 128 11.46 -14.86 19.43
CA ASP A 128 11.23 -15.94 18.48
C ASP A 128 10.25 -15.49 17.39
N TYR A 129 10.78 -14.95 16.30
CA TYR A 129 9.95 -14.46 15.18
C TYR A 129 9.05 -15.52 14.53
N LYS A 130 9.23 -16.82 14.80
CA LYS A 130 8.28 -17.86 14.39
C LYS A 130 6.89 -17.60 14.98
N ASP A 131 6.82 -16.99 16.15
CA ASP A 131 5.57 -16.68 16.85
C ASP A 131 4.95 -15.36 16.34
N TRP A 132 5.58 -14.70 15.37
CA TRP A 132 5.12 -13.44 14.77
C TRP A 132 4.69 -13.57 13.30
N GLN A 133 4.60 -14.81 12.79
CA GLN A 133 4.25 -15.10 11.41
C GLN A 133 3.55 -16.46 11.31
N ILE A 134 2.95 -16.74 10.15
CA ILE A 134 2.25 -18.02 9.92
C ILE A 134 3.22 -19.22 9.81
N PRO A 135 4.31 -19.17 9.02
CA PRO A 135 5.18 -20.33 8.85
C PRO A 135 6.22 -20.43 9.97
N LEU A 136 6.64 -21.64 10.34
CA LEU A 136 7.73 -21.85 11.29
C LEU A 136 9.07 -21.28 10.76
N GLY A 137 9.42 -21.61 9.52
CA GLY A 137 10.66 -21.19 8.89
C GLY A 137 10.60 -19.76 8.33
N ARG A 138 11.73 -19.05 8.32
CA ARG A 138 11.83 -17.71 7.74
C ARG A 138 13.15 -17.47 7.01
N ARG A 139 13.08 -16.67 5.95
CA ARG A 139 14.26 -16.14 5.25
C ARG A 139 14.89 -15.01 6.06
N PHE A 140 16.17 -14.73 5.84
CA PHE A 140 16.85 -13.57 6.42
C PHE A 140 16.45 -12.26 5.70
N ARG A 141 15.18 -11.86 5.82
CA ARG A 141 14.59 -10.72 5.09
C ARG A 141 15.15 -9.36 5.53
N SER A 142 15.60 -9.24 6.78
CA SER A 142 16.13 -7.98 7.32
C SER A 142 17.46 -7.58 6.70
N LEU A 143 18.27 -8.53 6.20
CA LEU A 143 19.57 -8.21 5.59
C LEU A 143 19.44 -7.27 4.39
N LYS A 144 18.52 -7.56 3.46
CA LYS A 144 18.31 -6.70 2.28
C LYS A 144 17.77 -5.31 2.64
N LEU A 145 16.87 -5.22 3.62
CA LEU A 145 16.34 -3.94 4.08
C LEU A 145 17.45 -3.12 4.77
N TRP A 146 18.25 -3.77 5.61
CA TRP A 146 19.39 -3.16 6.28
C TRP A 146 20.41 -2.64 5.26
N MET A 147 20.72 -3.40 4.21
CA MET A 147 21.59 -2.95 3.11
C MET A 147 21.02 -1.72 2.41
N VAL A 148 19.72 -1.69 2.07
CA VAL A 148 19.08 -0.49 1.48
C VAL A 148 19.25 0.74 2.38
N LEU A 149 18.95 0.60 3.67
CA LEU A 149 19.06 1.69 4.65
C LEU A 149 20.52 2.17 4.79
N ARG A 150 21.48 1.24 4.82
CA ARG A 150 22.91 1.55 5.00
C ARG A 150 23.58 2.12 3.76
N LEU A 151 23.22 1.64 2.57
CA LEU A 151 23.85 2.05 1.31
C LEU A 151 23.32 3.41 0.84
N TYR A 152 22.01 3.63 0.91
CA TYR A 152 21.40 4.86 0.40
C TYR A 152 21.30 5.94 1.47
N GLY A 153 20.98 5.57 2.72
CA GLY A 153 20.69 6.52 3.77
C GLY A 153 19.36 7.26 3.59
N THR A 154 18.94 7.96 4.64
CA THR A 154 17.61 8.58 4.74
C THR A 154 17.37 9.64 3.66
N GLU A 155 18.33 10.53 3.40
CA GLU A 155 18.13 11.64 2.46
C GLU A 155 18.01 11.17 1.01
N THR A 156 18.80 10.18 0.60
CA THR A 156 18.69 9.56 -0.73
C THR A 156 17.32 8.90 -0.92
N LEU A 157 16.83 8.17 0.10
CA LEU A 157 15.52 7.53 0.05
C LEU A 157 14.37 8.56 -0.03
N LYS A 158 14.47 9.67 0.72
CA LYS A 158 13.50 10.77 0.62
C LYS A 158 13.50 11.38 -0.78
N ASN A 159 14.69 11.65 -1.33
CA ASN A 159 14.84 12.22 -2.68
C ASN A 159 14.33 11.27 -3.77
N TYR A 160 14.53 9.97 -3.61
CA TYR A 160 13.97 8.95 -4.51
C TYR A 160 12.43 9.02 -4.57
N ILE A 161 11.77 9.11 -3.41
CA ILE A 161 10.31 9.26 -3.36
C ILE A 161 9.86 10.60 -3.94
N ARG A 162 10.50 11.70 -3.54
CA ARG A 162 10.20 13.05 -4.06
C ARG A 162 10.32 13.13 -5.58
N ASN A 163 11.34 12.47 -6.15
CA ASN A 163 11.53 12.40 -7.60
C ASN A 163 10.35 11.71 -8.28
N HIS A 164 9.91 10.56 -7.80
CA HIS A 164 8.76 9.85 -8.37
C HIS A 164 7.47 10.67 -8.27
N ILE A 165 7.26 11.37 -7.15
CA ILE A 165 6.10 12.26 -7.00
C ILE A 165 6.19 13.46 -7.95
N LYS A 166 7.37 14.05 -8.13
CA LYS A 166 7.63 15.12 -9.11
C LYS A 166 7.31 14.63 -10.54
N LEU A 167 7.74 13.44 -10.90
CA LEU A 167 7.48 12.84 -12.21
C LEU A 167 5.99 12.57 -12.44
N ALA A 168 5.28 12.08 -11.42
CA ALA A 168 3.84 11.91 -11.50
C ALA A 168 3.10 13.26 -11.62
N LYS A 169 3.57 14.31 -10.94
CA LYS A 169 3.05 15.67 -11.08
C LYS A 169 3.25 16.22 -12.50
N LEU A 170 4.38 15.92 -13.14
CA LEU A 170 4.59 16.27 -14.56
C LEU A 170 3.55 15.58 -15.45
N LEU A 171 3.31 14.29 -15.26
CA LEU A 171 2.28 13.58 -16.04
C LEU A 171 0.88 14.16 -15.80
N GLU A 172 0.51 14.43 -14.56
CA GLU A 172 -0.76 15.08 -14.20
C GLU A 172 -0.94 16.43 -14.92
N GLN A 173 0.11 17.25 -15.00
CA GLN A 173 0.09 18.52 -15.71
C GLN A 173 -0.09 18.34 -17.22
N LEU A 174 0.61 17.37 -17.82
CA LEU A 174 0.49 17.06 -19.25
C LEU A 174 -0.92 16.57 -19.60
N VAL A 175 -1.50 15.71 -18.76
CA VAL A 175 -2.88 15.22 -18.91
C VAL A 175 -3.88 16.38 -18.82
N SER A 176 -3.70 17.27 -17.83
CA SER A 176 -4.64 18.38 -17.59
C SER A 176 -4.59 19.47 -18.67
N GLN A 177 -3.54 19.50 -19.50
CA GLN A 177 -3.41 20.43 -20.63
C GLN A 177 -4.13 19.94 -21.89
N ASP A 178 -4.48 18.66 -21.97
CA ASP A 178 -5.17 18.08 -23.11
C ASP A 178 -6.68 18.01 -22.86
N PRO A 179 -7.50 18.75 -23.63
CA PRO A 179 -8.95 18.83 -23.40
C PRO A 179 -9.68 17.50 -23.65
N ASN A 180 -9.03 16.52 -24.29
CA ASN A 180 -9.61 15.20 -24.50
C ASN A 180 -9.51 14.30 -23.27
N PHE A 181 -8.80 14.74 -22.23
CA PHE A 181 -8.56 13.96 -21.02
C PHE A 181 -8.98 14.72 -19.75
N GLU A 182 -9.31 13.94 -18.72
CA GLU A 182 -9.58 14.44 -17.38
C GLU A 182 -8.81 13.63 -16.34
N VAL A 183 -8.31 14.31 -15.30
CA VAL A 183 -7.77 13.67 -14.10
C VAL A 183 -8.92 13.38 -13.15
N ILE A 184 -9.15 12.09 -12.82
CA ILE A 184 -10.36 11.65 -12.12
C ILE A 184 -10.26 11.79 -10.60
N THR A 185 -9.05 11.67 -10.05
CA THR A 185 -8.83 11.84 -8.63
C THR A 185 -7.59 12.70 -8.39
N PRO A 186 -7.58 13.56 -7.36
CA PRO A 186 -6.39 14.33 -7.01
C PRO A 186 -5.16 13.43 -6.84
N ARG A 187 -4.04 13.80 -7.47
CA ARG A 187 -2.79 13.05 -7.32
C ARG A 187 -2.14 13.38 -5.97
N ILE A 188 -2.23 12.43 -5.04
CA ILE A 188 -1.59 12.55 -3.72
C ILE A 188 -0.11 12.13 -3.81
N PHE A 189 0.14 10.92 -4.30
CA PHE A 189 1.48 10.31 -4.39
C PHE A 189 1.97 10.23 -5.84
N ALA A 190 2.54 9.10 -6.26
CA ALA A 190 3.08 8.91 -7.61
C ALA A 190 2.18 8.06 -8.54
N LEU A 191 0.87 8.03 -8.28
CA LEU A 191 -0.13 7.44 -9.17
C LEU A 191 -0.98 8.55 -9.79
N VAL A 192 -1.07 8.58 -11.11
CA VAL A 192 -2.01 9.45 -11.83
C VAL A 192 -3.18 8.61 -12.34
N CYS A 193 -4.39 9.02 -11.98
CA CYS A 193 -5.64 8.42 -12.42
C CYS A 193 -6.35 9.36 -13.39
N PHE A 194 -6.46 8.97 -14.64
CA PHE A 194 -6.99 9.80 -15.71
C PHE A 194 -7.75 8.97 -16.73
N ARG A 195 -8.51 9.62 -17.59
CA ARG A 195 -9.24 8.97 -18.69
C ARG A 195 -9.53 9.96 -19.80
N MET A 196 -9.94 9.47 -20.96
CA MET A 196 -10.56 10.29 -21.99
C MET A 196 -11.94 10.78 -21.53
N VAL A 197 -12.29 12.01 -21.90
CA VAL A 197 -13.59 12.65 -21.61
C VAL A 197 -14.72 11.99 -22.44
N PRO A 198 -15.94 11.86 -21.89
CA PRO A 198 -17.09 11.40 -22.66
C PRO A 198 -17.43 12.37 -23.80
N ILE A 199 -17.76 11.82 -24.98
CA ILE A 199 -18.34 12.57 -26.10
C ILE A 199 -19.86 12.43 -25.96
N ASP A 200 -20.59 13.52 -26.15
CA ASP A 200 -22.06 13.58 -26.07
C ASP A 200 -22.65 13.02 -24.76
N ASN A 201 -21.89 13.09 -23.65
CA ASN A 201 -22.22 12.52 -22.34
C ASN A 201 -22.49 10.99 -22.36
N ASP A 202 -22.04 10.25 -23.37
CA ASP A 202 -22.15 8.79 -23.40
C ASP A 202 -21.04 8.12 -22.58
N GLU A 203 -21.33 7.86 -21.32
CA GLU A 203 -20.43 7.21 -20.37
C GLU A 203 -20.13 5.74 -20.77
N LYS A 204 -21.08 5.03 -21.38
CA LYS A 204 -20.89 3.63 -21.77
C LYS A 204 -19.90 3.51 -22.92
N ASN A 205 -20.05 4.35 -23.93
CA ASN A 205 -19.10 4.44 -25.03
C ASN A 205 -17.74 4.97 -24.54
N CYS A 206 -17.72 5.99 -23.67
CA CYS A 206 -16.49 6.49 -23.08
C CYS A 206 -15.71 5.40 -22.31
N ASN A 207 -16.40 4.55 -21.55
CA ASN A 207 -15.81 3.39 -20.90
C ASN A 207 -15.20 2.40 -21.89
N HIS A 208 -15.89 2.14 -23.00
CA HIS A 208 -15.39 1.28 -24.07
C HIS A 208 -14.12 1.86 -24.70
N ARG A 209 -14.14 3.13 -25.11
CA ARG A 209 -12.99 3.83 -25.69
C ARG A 209 -11.77 3.85 -24.76
N ASN A 210 -11.97 4.04 -23.46
CA ASN A 210 -10.87 3.98 -22.50
C ASN A 210 -10.28 2.56 -22.37
N ARG A 211 -11.07 1.50 -22.51
CA ARG A 211 -10.55 0.11 -22.59
C ARG A 211 -9.77 -0.13 -23.88
N GLU A 212 -10.27 0.36 -25.01
CA GLU A 212 -9.56 0.29 -26.29
C GLU A 212 -8.25 1.07 -26.27
N LEU A 213 -8.24 2.27 -25.67
CA LEU A 213 -7.03 3.05 -25.47
C LEU A 213 -6.00 2.30 -24.62
N LEU A 214 -6.44 1.72 -23.50
CA LEU A 214 -5.58 0.90 -22.65
C LEU A 214 -4.91 -0.23 -23.46
N GLU A 215 -5.72 -0.98 -24.22
CA GLU A 215 -5.21 -2.08 -25.03
C GLU A 215 -4.25 -1.56 -26.09
N ALA A 216 -4.63 -0.55 -26.86
CA ALA A 216 -3.79 0.03 -27.91
C ALA A 216 -2.44 0.59 -27.39
N VAL A 217 -2.43 1.11 -26.16
CA VAL A 217 -1.20 1.56 -25.47
C VAL A 217 -0.36 0.35 -25.05
N ASN A 218 -0.95 -0.65 -24.39
CA ASN A 218 -0.21 -1.83 -23.91
C ASN A 218 0.30 -2.71 -25.06
N SER A 219 -0.49 -2.92 -26.13
CA SER A 219 -0.08 -3.67 -27.31
C SER A 219 1.04 -2.97 -28.11
N SER A 220 1.33 -1.70 -27.82
CA SER A 220 2.44 -0.99 -28.47
C SER A 220 3.82 -1.51 -28.04
N GLY A 221 3.90 -2.23 -26.91
CA GLY A 221 5.16 -2.73 -26.34
C GLY A 221 6.11 -1.65 -25.79
N LYS A 222 5.72 -0.36 -25.82
CA LYS A 222 6.57 0.76 -25.38
C LYS A 222 6.38 1.10 -23.90
N LEU A 223 5.17 0.90 -23.39
CA LEU A 223 4.82 1.12 -21.99
C LEU A 223 3.73 0.15 -21.54
N PHE A 224 3.53 0.05 -20.23
CA PHE A 224 2.46 -0.74 -19.65
C PHE A 224 1.76 0.07 -18.56
N ILE A 225 0.46 0.26 -18.71
CA ILE A 225 -0.41 0.85 -17.69
C ILE A 225 -1.58 -0.10 -17.40
N SER A 226 -2.26 0.15 -16.28
CA SER A 226 -3.43 -0.63 -15.86
C SER A 226 -4.66 0.25 -15.84
N HIS A 227 -5.82 -0.34 -15.56
CA HIS A 227 -7.05 0.41 -15.31
C HIS A 227 -7.66 0.05 -13.96
N THR A 228 -8.67 0.81 -13.57
CA THR A 228 -9.59 0.48 -12.49
C THR A 228 -11.00 0.97 -12.85
N ALA A 229 -11.98 0.61 -12.04
CA ALA A 229 -13.32 1.15 -12.10
C ALA A 229 -13.56 2.04 -10.87
N LEU A 230 -13.92 3.31 -11.09
CA LEU A 230 -14.27 4.26 -10.03
C LEU A 230 -15.68 4.77 -10.28
N SER A 231 -16.62 4.46 -9.39
CA SER A 231 -18.03 4.90 -9.52
C SER A 231 -18.63 4.62 -10.90
N GLY A 232 -18.36 3.44 -11.47
CA GLY A 232 -18.83 3.04 -12.80
C GLY A 232 -18.01 3.55 -13.99
N LYS A 233 -16.99 4.38 -13.76
CA LYS A 233 -16.09 4.93 -14.78
C LYS A 233 -14.84 4.07 -14.95
N ILE A 234 -14.43 3.81 -16.18
CA ILE A 234 -13.14 3.16 -16.50
C ILE A 234 -12.04 4.22 -16.51
N VAL A 235 -11.06 4.02 -15.62
CA VAL A 235 -10.01 4.99 -15.35
C VAL A 235 -8.65 4.33 -15.56
N LEU A 236 -7.80 4.97 -16.36
CA LEU A 236 -6.42 4.56 -16.60
C LEU A 236 -5.54 4.96 -15.42
N ARG A 237 -4.59 4.09 -15.09
CA ARG A 237 -3.69 4.22 -13.94
C ARG A 237 -2.25 4.16 -14.41
N CYS A 238 -1.55 5.27 -14.31
CA CYS A 238 -0.12 5.34 -14.54
C CYS A 238 0.61 5.51 -13.19
N ALA A 239 1.17 4.40 -12.69
CA ALA A 239 1.94 4.39 -11.45
C ALA A 239 3.42 4.62 -11.74
N ILE A 240 3.94 5.79 -11.37
CA ILE A 240 5.35 6.13 -11.51
C ILE A 240 6.11 5.64 -10.29
N GLY A 241 7.03 4.70 -10.49
CA GLY A 241 7.79 4.15 -9.37
C GLY A 241 8.89 3.16 -9.72
N ALA A 242 9.07 2.81 -10.99
CA ALA A 242 10.16 1.93 -11.39
C ALA A 242 11.50 2.67 -11.23
N PRO A 243 12.55 2.04 -10.66
CA PRO A 243 13.80 2.73 -10.33
C PRO A 243 14.54 3.39 -11.51
N LEU A 244 14.31 2.90 -12.73
CA LEU A 244 14.92 3.40 -13.97
C LEU A 244 14.07 4.46 -14.68
N THR A 245 12.89 4.80 -14.15
CA THR A 245 12.03 5.82 -14.76
C THR A 245 12.63 7.21 -14.58
N GLU A 246 12.64 7.98 -15.67
CA GLU A 246 13.21 9.32 -15.76
C GLU A 246 12.16 10.23 -16.42
N GLU A 247 12.39 11.54 -16.42
CA GLU A 247 11.49 12.52 -17.02
C GLU A 247 11.22 12.25 -18.51
N LYS A 248 12.25 11.85 -19.27
CA LYS A 248 12.11 11.48 -20.69
C LYS A 248 11.11 10.34 -20.90
N HIS A 249 11.09 9.36 -19.99
CA HIS A 249 10.18 8.21 -20.06
C HIS A 249 8.73 8.64 -19.80
N VAL A 250 8.51 9.61 -18.90
CA VAL A 250 7.16 10.18 -18.64
C VAL A 250 6.66 10.97 -19.85
N LYS A 251 7.51 11.79 -20.46
CA LYS A 251 7.16 12.56 -21.67
C LYS A 251 6.82 11.63 -22.85
N GLU A 252 7.64 10.60 -23.08
CA GLU A 252 7.36 9.60 -24.12
C GLU A 252 6.08 8.80 -23.81
N THR A 253 5.84 8.45 -22.54
CA THR A 253 4.59 7.80 -22.12
C THR A 253 3.38 8.61 -22.52
N TRP A 254 3.38 9.92 -22.23
CA TRP A 254 2.29 10.80 -22.58
C TRP A 254 2.10 10.92 -24.10
N LYS A 255 3.20 11.07 -24.84
CA LYS A 255 3.17 11.13 -26.31
C LYS A 255 2.51 9.89 -26.92
N VAL A 256 2.88 8.69 -26.47
CA VAL A 256 2.28 7.44 -26.97
C VAL A 256 0.78 7.39 -26.65
N ILE A 257 0.36 7.82 -25.46
CA ILE A 257 -1.06 7.89 -25.09
C ILE A 257 -1.82 8.83 -26.03
N GLN A 258 -1.28 10.03 -26.29
CA GLN A 258 -1.90 11.00 -27.19
C GLN A 258 -2.00 10.49 -28.64
N GLU A 259 -0.95 9.84 -29.15
CA GLU A 259 -0.94 9.24 -30.50
C GLU A 259 -2.02 8.16 -30.62
N LYS A 260 -2.13 7.27 -29.64
CA LYS A 260 -3.15 6.20 -29.64
C LYS A 260 -4.56 6.75 -29.48
N ALA A 261 -4.76 7.72 -28.60
CA ALA A 261 -6.06 8.37 -28.42
C ALA A 261 -6.51 9.11 -29.68
N SER A 262 -5.60 9.84 -30.35
CA SER A 262 -5.89 10.54 -31.61
C SER A 262 -6.31 9.57 -32.71
N SER A 263 -5.69 8.38 -32.79
CA SER A 263 -6.09 7.35 -33.75
C SER A 263 -7.47 6.76 -33.47
N LEU A 264 -7.89 6.73 -32.20
CA LEU A 264 -9.22 6.24 -31.81
C LEU A 264 -10.31 7.29 -32.05
N LEU A 265 -9.99 8.57 -31.88
CA LEU A 265 -10.92 9.68 -32.12
C LEU A 265 -11.18 9.96 -33.62
N ARG A 266 -10.30 9.49 -34.50
CA ARG A 266 -10.46 9.61 -35.97
C ARG A 266 -11.26 8.47 -36.60
N LYS A 267 -11.52 7.39 -35.85
CA LYS A 267 -12.38 6.28 -36.28
C LYS A 267 -13.83 6.59 -35.96
#